data_AF-A0AAJ6G8N1-F1
#
_entry.id   AF-A0AAJ6G8N1-F1
#
_cell.length_a   1.000
_cell.length_b   1.000
_cell.length_c   1.000
_cell.angle_alpha   90.00
_cell.angle_beta   90.00
_cell.angle_gamma   90.00
#
_symmetry.space_group_name_H-M   'P 1'
#
loop_
_entity.id
_entity.type
_entity.pdbx_description
1 polymer ?
#
loop_
_entity_poly.entity_id
_entity_poly.type
_entity_poly.pdbx_seq_one_letter_code
_entity_poly.pdbx_strand_id
1 'polypeptide(L)'
;MQERGQQRYQVRFGWGVPGAARVAADAHLLVWVDVLPAAALPDDVRPDDVRSDDHRGVPLGQLPDGPEVVLGHLGNTAAVAGRVARLQAERGDRCVVAVVAAGHVDGPVGGDAAAEAGEAPDVRTVPEFAVEDLLGAGAVVDALVESGIDHTSPEAAAACAAWTGLRRAAKHLVTASESAAVLGAEQVHAALAVGPDLVTLRPSTARA
;
A
#
# COMPACT_ATOMS: atom_id res chain seq x y z
N MET A 1 -25.57 -14.21 -6.54
CA MET A 1 -24.21 -14.16 -5.98
C MET A 1 -24.18 -12.95 -5.05
N GLN A 2 -24.14 -13.12 -3.72
CA GLN A 2 -24.07 -11.95 -2.84
C GLN A 2 -22.76 -11.21 -3.12
N GLU A 3 -22.83 -9.91 -3.35
CA GLU A 3 -21.66 -9.06 -3.50
C GLU A 3 -20.83 -9.17 -2.22
N ARG A 4 -19.73 -9.92 -2.28
CA ARG A 4 -18.64 -9.79 -1.31
C ARG A 4 -18.03 -8.42 -1.54
N GLY A 5 -18.39 -7.42 -0.74
CA GLY A 5 -17.96 -6.06 -1.01
C GLY A 5 -17.92 -5.16 0.21
N GLN A 6 -16.90 -4.30 0.24
CA GLN A 6 -16.79 -3.19 1.18
C GLN A 6 -17.42 -1.90 0.61
N GLN A 7 -18.23 -2.00 -0.45
CA GLN A 7 -18.67 -0.86 -1.26
C GLN A 7 -19.50 0.18 -0.49
N ARG A 8 -20.23 -0.24 0.54
CA ARG A 8 -20.96 0.68 1.43
C ARG A 8 -20.05 1.59 2.25
N TYR A 9 -18.80 1.21 2.48
CA TYR A 9 -17.87 1.95 3.34
C TYR A 9 -17.09 2.99 2.55
N GLN A 10 -16.77 4.09 3.23
CA GLN A 10 -15.96 5.16 2.67
C GLN A 10 -14.48 4.78 2.67
N VAL A 11 -13.98 4.19 3.75
CA VAL A 11 -12.60 3.68 3.86
C VAL A 11 -12.63 2.16 3.77
N ARG A 12 -11.93 1.63 2.78
CA ARG A 12 -11.91 0.21 2.43
C ARG A 12 -10.48 -0.30 2.49
N PHE A 13 -10.32 -1.60 2.69
CA PHE A 13 -9.02 -2.24 2.85
C PHE A 13 -8.89 -3.52 2.01
N GLY A 14 -7.74 -3.69 1.36
CA GLY A 14 -7.40 -4.89 0.61
C GLY A 14 -5.89 -5.18 0.63
N TRP A 15 -5.52 -6.33 0.05
CA TRP A 15 -4.14 -6.77 -0.08
C TRP A 15 -3.79 -6.99 -1.56
N GLY A 16 -2.68 -6.39 -1.99
CA GLY A 16 -2.14 -6.51 -3.33
C GLY A 16 -3.12 -6.16 -4.46
N VAL A 17 -2.78 -6.57 -5.67
CA VAL A 17 -3.59 -6.34 -6.88
C VAL A 17 -5.01 -6.94 -6.77
N PRO A 18 -5.24 -8.18 -6.30
CA PRO A 18 -6.60 -8.70 -6.17
C PRO A 18 -7.43 -7.98 -5.10
N GLY A 19 -6.78 -7.45 -4.07
CA GLY A 19 -7.42 -6.57 -3.10
C GLY A 19 -7.87 -5.27 -3.76
N ALA A 20 -6.95 -4.58 -4.44
CA ALA A 20 -7.23 -3.36 -5.19
C ALA A 20 -8.39 -3.52 -6.16
N ALA A 21 -8.39 -4.59 -6.98
CA ALA A 21 -9.46 -4.89 -7.93
C ALA A 21 -10.86 -4.97 -7.27
N ARG A 22 -10.93 -5.44 -6.02
CA ARG A 22 -12.20 -5.58 -5.30
C ARG A 22 -12.66 -4.31 -4.59
N VAL A 23 -11.73 -3.52 -4.05
CA VAL A 23 -12.09 -2.39 -3.17
C VAL A 23 -11.97 -1.02 -3.82
N ALA A 24 -11.23 -0.91 -4.94
CA ALA A 24 -10.88 0.37 -5.55
C ALA A 24 -11.61 0.69 -6.87
N ALA A 25 -12.48 -0.21 -7.37
CA ALA A 25 -13.13 -0.04 -8.68
C ALA A 25 -13.92 1.28 -8.82
N ASP A 26 -14.53 1.75 -7.74
CA ASP A 26 -15.28 3.01 -7.62
C ASP A 26 -14.65 3.96 -6.58
N ALA A 27 -13.41 3.70 -6.15
CA ALA A 27 -12.70 4.60 -5.24
C ALA A 27 -12.23 5.86 -5.97
N HIS A 28 -12.04 6.94 -5.22
CA HIS A 28 -11.48 8.19 -5.75
C HIS A 28 -9.97 8.28 -5.51
N LEU A 29 -9.50 7.65 -4.44
CA LEU A 29 -8.09 7.52 -4.08
C LEU A 29 -7.78 6.07 -3.72
N LEU A 30 -6.72 5.52 -4.31
CA LEU A 30 -6.09 4.26 -3.92
C LEU A 30 -4.76 4.59 -3.24
N VAL A 31 -4.63 4.23 -1.98
CA VAL A 31 -3.38 4.33 -1.22
C VAL A 31 -2.71 2.97 -1.26
N TRP A 32 -1.69 2.81 -2.12
CA TRP A 32 -0.87 1.61 -2.15
C TRP A 32 0.15 1.72 -1.03
N VAL A 33 0.05 0.87 -0.02
CA VAL A 33 0.89 0.93 1.18
C VAL A 33 2.01 -0.09 1.05
N ASP A 34 3.23 0.42 1.04
CA ASP A 34 4.45 -0.38 1.02
C ASP A 34 5.47 0.30 1.95
N VAL A 35 5.70 -0.29 3.11
CA VAL A 35 6.57 0.29 4.16
C VAL A 35 8.03 -0.06 3.93
N LEU A 36 8.29 -1.21 3.33
CA LEU A 36 9.63 -1.69 3.02
C LEU A 36 9.68 -2.09 1.54
N PRO A 37 9.60 -1.09 0.61
CA PRO A 37 9.61 -1.39 -0.81
C PRO A 37 10.91 -2.07 -1.15
N ALA A 38 10.80 -3.23 -1.80
CA ALA A 38 11.93 -4.12 -2.02
C ALA A 38 12.96 -3.61 -3.04
N ALA A 39 13.00 -2.29 -3.32
CA ALA A 39 13.76 -1.61 -4.35
C ALA A 39 14.98 -2.43 -4.77
N ALA A 40 14.80 -3.19 -5.85
CA ALA A 40 15.87 -3.95 -6.47
C ALA A 40 16.86 -2.92 -7.02
N LEU A 41 17.79 -2.49 -6.18
CA LEU A 41 19.01 -1.88 -6.63
C LEU A 41 19.84 -3.03 -7.21
N PRO A 42 20.16 -3.05 -8.51
CA PRO A 42 21.38 -3.74 -8.91
C PRO A 42 22.55 -3.12 -8.12
N ASP A 43 23.54 -3.95 -7.76
CA ASP A 43 24.69 -3.61 -6.89
C ASP A 43 25.51 -2.37 -7.34
N ASP A 44 25.18 -1.74 -8.47
CA ASP A 44 25.89 -0.63 -9.10
C ASP A 44 25.24 0.76 -8.94
N VAL A 45 24.06 0.87 -8.33
CA VAL A 45 23.41 2.18 -8.11
C VAL A 45 23.82 2.76 -6.75
N ARG A 46 24.48 3.94 -6.76
CA ARG A 46 24.83 4.64 -5.52
C ARG A 46 23.56 5.13 -4.81
N PRO A 47 23.54 5.14 -3.46
CA PRO A 47 22.40 5.67 -2.68
C PRO A 47 21.95 7.07 -3.08
N ASP A 48 22.87 7.89 -3.61
CA ASP A 48 22.62 9.27 -4.05
C ASP A 48 21.90 9.38 -5.41
N ASP A 49 21.84 8.30 -6.20
CA ASP A 49 21.22 8.26 -7.53
C ASP A 49 19.76 7.77 -7.51
N VAL A 50 19.26 7.36 -6.33
CA VAL A 50 17.85 7.01 -6.14
C VAL A 50 17.03 8.29 -6.17
N ARG A 51 16.48 8.61 -7.33
CA ARG A 51 15.39 9.60 -7.41
C ARG A 51 14.24 9.07 -6.56
N SER A 52 13.69 9.93 -5.70
CA SER A 52 12.54 9.68 -4.83
C SER A 52 11.29 9.10 -5.53
N ASP A 53 11.28 9.14 -6.87
CA ASP A 53 10.14 8.83 -7.73
C ASP A 53 10.22 7.42 -8.36
N ASP A 54 11.26 6.65 -8.03
CA ASP A 54 11.50 5.33 -8.63
C ASP A 54 10.71 4.23 -7.90
N HIS A 55 9.38 4.29 -7.99
CA HIS A 55 8.46 3.32 -7.38
C HIS A 55 8.39 2.01 -8.17
N ARG A 56 9.54 1.50 -8.62
CA ARG A 56 9.71 0.39 -9.58
C ARG A 56 9.04 -0.94 -9.17
N GLY A 57 8.52 -1.05 -7.95
CA GLY A 57 7.81 -2.23 -7.43
C GLY A 57 6.27 -2.17 -7.49
N VAL A 58 5.65 -1.01 -7.75
CA VAL A 58 4.19 -0.91 -7.73
C VAL A 58 3.58 -1.37 -9.06
N PRO A 59 2.66 -2.35 -9.09
CA PRO A 59 2.10 -2.91 -10.33
C PRO A 59 0.99 -2.00 -10.93
N LEU A 60 1.31 -0.74 -11.24
CA LEU A 60 0.35 0.29 -11.67
C LEU A 60 -0.53 -0.14 -12.85
N GLY A 61 0.04 -0.90 -13.80
CA GLY A 61 -0.70 -1.42 -14.96
C GLY A 61 -1.75 -2.49 -14.62
N GLN A 62 -1.74 -3.03 -13.41
CA GLN A 62 -2.71 -4.01 -12.93
C GLN A 62 -3.73 -3.41 -11.94
N LEU A 63 -3.53 -2.15 -11.52
CA LEU A 63 -4.46 -1.47 -10.61
C LEU A 63 -5.65 -0.88 -11.39
N PRO A 64 -6.87 -0.91 -10.82
CA PRO A 64 -8.07 -0.37 -11.49
C PRO A 64 -7.88 1.07 -11.96
N ASP A 65 -8.34 1.38 -13.17
CA ASP A 65 -8.43 2.76 -13.65
C ASP A 65 -9.48 3.56 -12.87
N GLY A 66 -9.38 4.89 -12.89
CA GLY A 66 -10.28 5.79 -12.17
C GLY A 66 -9.58 6.54 -11.03
N PRO A 67 -9.24 5.88 -9.91
CA PRO A 67 -8.69 6.55 -8.75
C PRO A 67 -7.30 7.12 -9.03
N GLU A 68 -7.02 8.26 -8.38
CA GLU A 68 -5.64 8.68 -8.13
C GLU A 68 -4.95 7.61 -7.28
N VAL A 69 -3.71 7.27 -7.62
CA VAL A 69 -2.90 6.29 -6.88
C VAL A 69 -1.75 7.02 -6.21
N VAL A 70 -1.64 6.83 -4.89
CA VAL A 70 -0.57 7.40 -4.07
C VAL A 70 0.15 6.29 -3.32
N LEU A 71 1.44 6.48 -3.06
CA LEU A 71 2.21 5.61 -2.16
C LEU A 71 1.95 6.04 -0.70
N GLY A 72 1.57 5.08 0.13
CA GLY A 72 1.45 5.25 1.57
C GLY A 72 2.60 4.56 2.31
N HIS A 73 3.17 5.24 3.29
CA HIS A 73 4.13 4.68 4.23
C HIS A 73 3.95 5.34 5.60
N LEU A 74 4.69 4.86 6.61
CA LEU A 74 4.55 5.36 7.98
C LEU A 74 4.84 6.87 8.15
N GLY A 75 5.62 7.45 7.24
CA GLY A 75 6.05 8.85 7.30
C GLY A 75 5.04 9.85 6.75
N ASN A 76 4.16 9.44 5.82
CA ASN A 76 3.32 10.36 5.05
C ASN A 76 1.80 10.23 5.30
N THR A 77 1.39 9.54 6.37
CA THR A 77 -0.02 9.28 6.68
C THR A 77 -0.86 10.56 6.78
N ALA A 78 -0.29 11.63 7.38
CA ALA A 78 -0.94 12.94 7.46
C ALA A 78 -1.13 13.60 6.09
N ALA A 79 -0.16 13.45 5.18
CA ALA A 79 -0.25 13.97 3.82
C ALA A 79 -1.32 13.22 3.01
N VAL A 80 -1.42 11.90 3.19
CA VAL A 80 -2.49 11.08 2.61
C VAL A 80 -3.86 11.53 3.12
N ALA A 81 -4.04 11.69 4.44
CA ALA A 81 -5.29 12.16 5.01
C ALA A 81 -5.66 13.58 4.52
N GLY A 82 -4.68 14.48 4.44
CA GLY A 82 -4.86 15.82 3.87
C GLY A 82 -5.28 15.78 2.40
N ARG A 83 -4.74 14.85 1.60
CA ARG A 83 -5.18 14.66 0.20
C ARG A 83 -6.63 14.20 0.12
N VAL A 84 -7.05 13.26 0.95
CA VAL A 84 -8.45 12.79 1.00
C VAL A 84 -9.39 13.91 1.39
N ALA A 85 -9.04 14.71 2.40
CA ALA A 85 -9.84 15.88 2.80
C ALA A 85 -9.98 16.89 1.65
N ARG A 86 -8.89 17.16 0.92
CA ARG A 86 -8.91 18.04 -0.26
C ARG A 86 -9.79 17.47 -1.38
N LEU A 87 -9.67 16.18 -1.70
CA LEU A 87 -10.53 15.53 -2.69
C LEU A 87 -12.01 15.57 -2.30
N GLN A 88 -12.32 15.37 -1.02
CA GLN A 88 -13.69 15.46 -0.50
C GLN A 88 -14.25 16.88 -0.66
N ALA A 89 -13.45 17.91 -0.36
CA ALA A 89 -13.84 19.31 -0.54
C ALA A 89 -14.02 19.68 -2.03
N GLU A 90 -13.09 19.26 -2.90
CA GLU A 90 -13.16 19.47 -4.35
C GLU A 90 -14.43 18.86 -4.95
N ARG A 91 -14.88 17.71 -4.43
CA ARG A 91 -16.06 16.99 -4.92
C ARG A 91 -17.38 17.48 -4.32
N GLY A 92 -17.36 18.07 -3.12
CA GLY A 92 -18.58 18.37 -2.36
C GLY A 92 -19.37 17.13 -1.92
N ASP A 93 -18.76 15.94 -1.95
CA ASP A 93 -19.34 14.66 -1.54
C ASP A 93 -18.23 13.77 -0.96
N ARG A 94 -18.61 12.69 -0.25
CA ARG A 94 -17.69 11.77 0.40
C ARG A 94 -16.62 11.25 -0.55
N CYS A 95 -15.36 11.33 -0.11
CA CYS A 95 -14.25 10.74 -0.84
C CYS A 95 -14.10 9.26 -0.44
N VAL A 96 -14.40 8.32 -1.34
CA VAL A 96 -14.14 6.88 -1.16
C VAL A 96 -12.64 6.62 -1.32
N VAL A 97 -12.05 5.93 -0.35
CA VAL A 97 -10.62 5.62 -0.26
C VAL A 97 -10.41 4.12 -0.14
N ALA A 98 -9.58 3.58 -1.02
CA ALA A 98 -9.12 2.20 -0.95
C ALA A 98 -7.67 2.17 -0.43
N VAL A 99 -7.47 1.67 0.79
CA VAL A 99 -6.14 1.42 1.35
C VAL A 99 -5.73 -0.01 1.00
N VAL A 100 -4.64 -0.18 0.28
CA VAL A 100 -4.21 -1.49 -0.22
C VAL A 100 -2.80 -1.75 0.27
N ALA A 101 -2.65 -2.68 1.21
CA ALA A 101 -1.34 -3.15 1.64
C ALA A 101 -0.70 -3.99 0.53
N ALA A 102 0.55 -3.70 0.18
CA ALA A 102 1.26 -4.37 -0.90
C ALA A 102 1.41 -5.86 -0.59
N GLY A 103 1.84 -6.17 0.64
CA GLY A 103 2.17 -7.53 1.04
C GLY A 103 3.47 -7.99 0.40
N HIS A 104 3.93 -9.17 0.76
CA HIS A 104 5.11 -9.76 0.13
C HIS A 104 4.69 -10.58 -1.09
N VAL A 105 5.33 -10.36 -2.23
CA VAL A 105 5.20 -11.24 -3.39
C VAL A 105 6.49 -12.01 -3.54
N ASP A 106 6.45 -13.32 -3.30
CA ASP A 106 7.56 -14.17 -3.69
C ASP A 106 7.74 -14.07 -5.21
N GLY A 107 9.00 -14.05 -5.65
CA GLY A 107 9.30 -14.40 -7.04
C GLY A 107 8.72 -15.78 -7.36
N PRO A 108 8.45 -16.10 -8.65
CA PRO A 108 7.83 -17.37 -9.01
C PRO A 108 8.54 -18.55 -8.34
N VAL A 109 7.79 -19.30 -7.53
CA VAL A 109 8.28 -20.53 -6.87
C VAL A 109 8.30 -21.64 -7.91
N GLY A 110 9.26 -21.53 -8.82
CA GLY A 110 9.53 -22.47 -9.89
C GLY A 110 10.97 -22.23 -10.30
N GLY A 111 11.90 -22.92 -9.62
CA GLY A 111 13.29 -22.93 -10.07
C GLY A 111 13.39 -23.39 -11.52
N ASP A 112 14.51 -23.08 -12.17
CA ASP A 112 14.78 -23.22 -13.61
C ASP A 112 14.07 -24.39 -14.31
N ALA A 113 13.94 -25.56 -13.68
CA ALA A 113 13.21 -26.72 -14.20
C ALA A 113 11.73 -26.46 -14.61
N ALA A 114 10.96 -25.63 -13.90
CA ALA A 114 9.56 -25.32 -14.26
C ALA A 114 9.48 -24.32 -15.42
N ALA A 115 10.40 -23.35 -15.47
CA ALA A 115 10.55 -22.42 -16.57
C ALA A 115 11.06 -23.13 -17.85
N GLU A 116 11.97 -24.10 -17.71
CA GLU A 116 12.48 -24.95 -18.79
C GLU A 116 11.40 -25.89 -19.36
N ALA A 117 10.40 -26.28 -18.54
CA ALA A 117 9.27 -27.10 -18.96
C ALA A 117 8.13 -26.29 -19.64
N GLY A 118 8.23 -24.96 -19.68
CA GLY A 118 7.19 -24.09 -20.26
C GLY A 118 5.89 -24.04 -19.42
N GLU A 119 5.94 -24.50 -18.17
CA GLU A 119 4.82 -24.39 -17.25
C GLU A 119 4.80 -22.98 -16.67
N ALA A 120 3.66 -22.29 -16.79
CA ALA A 120 3.49 -21.01 -16.12
C ALA A 120 3.61 -21.24 -14.60
N PRO A 121 4.51 -20.52 -13.90
CA PRO A 121 4.61 -20.68 -12.45
C PRO A 121 3.24 -20.42 -11.82
N ASP A 122 2.90 -21.17 -10.78
CA ASP A 122 1.73 -20.89 -9.95
C ASP A 122 2.02 -19.61 -9.16
N VAL A 123 1.93 -18.46 -9.84
CA VAL A 123 2.17 -17.16 -9.22
C VAL A 123 1.04 -16.95 -8.23
N ARG A 124 1.38 -16.92 -6.95
CA ARG A 124 0.45 -16.61 -5.87
C ARG A 124 -0.23 -15.29 -6.20
N THR A 125 -1.51 -15.36 -6.57
CA THR A 125 -2.25 -14.15 -6.97
C THR A 125 -2.44 -13.20 -5.79
N VAL A 126 -2.51 -13.74 -4.56
CA VAL A 126 -2.65 -12.98 -3.31
C VAL A 126 -1.28 -12.88 -2.64
N PRO A 127 -0.81 -11.67 -2.30
CA PRO A 127 0.48 -11.51 -1.63
C PRO A 127 0.47 -12.21 -0.26
N GLU A 128 1.64 -12.61 0.20
CA GLU A 128 1.85 -13.04 1.57
C GLU A 128 1.68 -11.86 2.53
N PHE A 129 1.39 -12.20 3.78
CA PHE A 129 1.16 -11.22 4.82
C PHE A 129 2.46 -10.48 5.17
N ALA A 130 2.46 -9.16 5.03
CA ALA A 130 3.53 -8.27 5.47
C ALA A 130 3.07 -7.48 6.70
N VAL A 131 3.72 -7.68 7.85
CA VAL A 131 3.32 -7.03 9.10
C VAL A 131 3.55 -5.52 9.02
N GLU A 132 4.63 -5.08 8.39
CA GLU A 132 4.96 -3.68 8.17
C GLU A 132 3.91 -2.97 7.32
N ASP A 133 3.40 -3.60 6.27
CA ASP A 133 2.36 -3.00 5.41
C ASP A 133 1.00 -2.98 6.09
N LEU A 134 0.67 -3.99 6.92
CA LEU A 134 -0.52 -3.93 7.78
C LEU A 134 -0.43 -2.72 8.71
N LEU A 135 0.73 -2.51 9.35
CA LEU A 135 0.96 -1.38 10.26
C LEU A 135 0.91 -0.04 9.51
N GLY A 136 1.52 0.05 8.32
CA GLY A 136 1.45 1.23 7.45
C GLY A 136 0.01 1.56 7.06
N ALA A 137 -0.77 0.54 6.68
CA ALA A 137 -2.15 0.71 6.25
C ALA A 137 -3.02 1.11 7.44
N GLY A 138 -2.81 0.47 8.60
CA GLY A 138 -3.46 0.85 9.84
C GLY A 138 -3.15 2.30 10.23
N ALA A 139 -1.92 2.76 10.06
CA ALA A 139 -1.52 4.15 10.32
C ALA A 139 -2.19 5.15 9.37
N VAL A 140 -2.35 4.80 8.10
CA VAL A 140 -3.14 5.60 7.14
C VAL A 140 -4.60 5.68 7.57
N VAL A 141 -5.22 4.54 7.93
CA VAL A 141 -6.63 4.52 8.36
C VAL A 141 -6.82 5.31 9.66
N ASP A 142 -5.90 5.19 10.62
CA ASP A 142 -5.89 5.97 11.87
C ASP A 142 -5.87 7.49 11.58
N ALA A 143 -4.98 7.95 10.70
CA ALA A 143 -4.91 9.35 10.29
C ALA A 143 -6.19 9.84 9.57
N LEU A 144 -6.86 8.97 8.80
CA LEU A 144 -8.16 9.28 8.18
C LEU A 144 -9.25 9.43 9.25
N VAL A 145 -9.31 8.51 10.22
CA VAL A 145 -10.27 8.55 11.33
C VAL A 145 -10.05 9.81 12.19
N GLU A 146 -8.80 10.14 12.53
CA GLU A 146 -8.45 11.37 13.25
C GLU A 146 -8.88 12.63 12.49
N SER A 147 -8.93 12.57 11.15
CA SER A 147 -9.40 13.65 10.28
C SER A 147 -10.92 13.67 10.07
N GLY A 148 -11.68 12.79 10.74
CA GLY A 148 -13.13 12.70 10.65
C GLY A 148 -13.65 11.85 9.47
N ILE A 149 -12.80 11.06 8.83
CA ILE A 149 -13.15 10.12 7.76
C ILE A 149 -13.19 8.72 8.36
N ASP A 150 -14.30 8.40 9.04
CA ASP A 150 -14.41 7.26 9.97
C ASP A 150 -15.43 6.19 9.56
N HIS A 151 -16.07 6.32 8.39
CA HIS A 151 -16.94 5.27 7.84
C HIS A 151 -16.11 4.13 7.24
N THR A 152 -15.43 3.38 8.10
CA THR A 152 -14.46 2.32 7.79
C THR A 152 -15.10 0.95 7.64
N SER A 153 -14.59 0.14 6.73
CA SER A 153 -14.91 -1.30 6.67
C SER A 153 -14.37 -2.05 7.89
N PRO A 154 -14.92 -3.24 8.24
CA PRO A 154 -14.38 -4.08 9.31
C PRO A 154 -12.90 -4.40 9.12
N GLU A 155 -12.46 -4.63 7.89
CA GLU A 155 -11.08 -4.93 7.55
C GLU A 155 -10.15 -3.71 7.76
N ALA A 156 -10.60 -2.51 7.37
CA ALA A 156 -9.87 -1.27 7.65
C ALA A 156 -9.81 -0.97 9.15
N ALA A 157 -10.90 -1.19 9.88
CA ALA A 157 -10.95 -1.05 11.33
C ALA A 157 -10.01 -2.02 12.05
N ALA A 158 -9.89 -3.27 11.57
CA ALA A 158 -8.95 -4.24 12.12
C ALA A 158 -7.48 -3.82 11.94
N ALA A 159 -7.12 -3.31 10.75
CA ALA A 159 -5.79 -2.76 10.50
C ALA A 159 -5.49 -1.54 11.39
N CYS A 160 -6.45 -0.62 11.51
CA CYS A 160 -6.37 0.55 12.38
C CYS A 160 -6.18 0.17 13.86
N ALA A 161 -6.91 -0.83 14.35
CA ALA A 161 -6.77 -1.34 15.72
C ALA A 161 -5.38 -1.97 15.95
N ALA A 162 -4.86 -2.72 14.98
CA ALA A 162 -3.51 -3.27 15.04
C ALA A 162 -2.46 -2.16 15.15
N TRP A 163 -2.55 -1.12 14.30
CA TRP A 163 -1.70 0.05 14.40
C TRP A 163 -1.83 0.75 15.76
N THR A 164 -3.05 1.06 16.20
CA THR A 164 -3.29 1.79 17.46
C THR A 164 -2.65 1.07 18.66
N GLY A 165 -2.80 -0.26 18.73
CA GLY A 165 -2.22 -1.08 19.80
C GLY A 165 -0.71 -1.23 19.71
N LEU A 166 -0.13 -1.18 18.50
CA LEU A 166 1.28 -1.52 18.25
C LEU A 166 2.16 -0.31 17.90
N ARG A 167 1.60 0.88 17.64
CA ARG A 167 2.32 2.08 17.15
C ARG A 167 3.53 2.49 17.99
N ARG A 168 3.50 2.20 19.30
CA ARG A 168 4.63 2.47 20.21
C ARG A 168 5.84 1.57 19.96
N ALA A 169 5.61 0.39 19.39
CA ALA A 169 6.63 -0.60 19.03
C ALA A 169 6.81 -0.73 17.51
N ALA A 170 6.06 0.01 16.69
CA ALA A 170 6.01 -0.20 15.23
C ALA A 170 7.39 -0.23 14.56
N LYS A 171 8.31 0.67 14.90
CA LYS A 171 9.68 0.63 14.34
C LYS A 171 10.39 -0.69 14.63
N HIS A 172 10.30 -1.19 15.87
CA HIS A 172 10.91 -2.47 16.25
C HIS A 172 10.26 -3.65 15.50
N LEU A 173 8.93 -3.64 15.37
CA LEU A 173 8.20 -4.66 14.64
C LEU A 173 8.55 -4.67 13.16
N VAL A 174 8.68 -3.49 12.53
CA VAL A 174 9.11 -3.36 11.13
C VAL A 174 10.54 -3.86 10.97
N THR A 175 11.49 -3.44 11.81
CA THR A 175 12.89 -3.88 11.70
C THR A 175 13.10 -5.37 11.97
N ALA A 176 12.14 -6.02 12.63
CA ALA A 176 12.18 -7.45 12.97
C ALA A 176 11.31 -8.30 12.05
N SER A 177 10.69 -7.73 11.00
CA SER A 177 9.85 -8.48 10.09
C SER A 177 10.66 -9.33 9.10
N GLU A 178 10.03 -10.35 8.53
CA GLU A 178 10.64 -11.19 7.49
C GLU A 178 11.10 -10.34 6.30
N SER A 179 10.30 -9.35 5.88
CA SER A 179 10.67 -8.42 4.80
C SER A 179 11.92 -7.60 5.13
N ALA A 180 12.06 -7.15 6.38
CA ALA A 180 13.28 -6.45 6.82
C ALA A 180 14.51 -7.36 6.82
N ALA A 181 14.33 -8.65 7.12
CA ALA A 181 15.42 -9.64 7.08
C ALA A 181 15.96 -9.84 5.65
N VAL A 182 15.11 -9.70 4.63
CA VAL A 182 15.48 -9.83 3.22
C VAL A 182 16.22 -8.59 2.68
N LEU A 183 15.82 -7.37 3.09
CA LEU A 183 16.40 -6.11 2.58
C LEU A 183 17.70 -5.67 3.28
N GLY A 184 17.91 -6.14 4.51
CA GLY A 184 19.06 -5.73 5.30
C GLY A 184 18.92 -4.33 5.91
N ALA A 185 19.76 -4.06 6.92
CA ALA A 185 19.54 -2.95 7.84
C ALA A 185 19.56 -1.57 7.17
N GLU A 186 20.49 -1.31 6.25
CA GLU A 186 20.63 0.01 5.61
C GLU A 186 19.38 0.40 4.82
N GLN A 187 18.87 -0.51 3.98
CA GLN A 187 17.67 -0.29 3.18
C GLN A 187 16.43 -0.10 4.06
N VAL A 188 16.30 -0.87 5.14
CA VAL A 188 15.23 -0.70 6.12
C VAL A 188 15.29 0.68 6.79
N HIS A 189 16.49 1.15 7.17
CA HIS A 189 16.65 2.47 7.76
C HIS A 189 16.32 3.59 6.76
N ALA A 190 16.75 3.45 5.50
CA ALA A 190 16.42 4.39 4.44
C ALA A 190 14.90 4.48 4.20
N ALA A 191 14.21 3.33 4.10
CA ALA A 191 12.76 3.27 3.93
C ALA A 191 12.00 3.94 5.10
N LEU A 192 12.45 3.72 6.34
CA LEU A 192 11.87 4.35 7.53
C LEU A 192 12.19 5.85 7.68
N ALA A 193 13.18 6.36 6.95
CA ALA A 193 13.58 7.76 6.95
C ALA A 193 12.91 8.61 5.85
N VAL A 194 12.15 7.98 4.94
CA VAL A 194 11.43 8.68 3.87
C VAL A 194 10.54 9.79 4.45
N GLY A 195 10.65 10.98 3.87
CA GLY A 195 9.98 12.19 4.32
C GLY A 195 8.46 12.14 4.24
N PRO A 196 7.75 13.12 4.83
CA PRO A 196 6.30 13.07 5.01
C PRO A 196 5.49 13.44 3.76
N ASP A 197 6.15 13.66 2.63
CA ASP A 197 5.52 14.20 1.43
C ASP A 197 4.55 13.19 0.79
N LEU A 198 3.50 13.72 0.17
CA LEU A 198 2.59 12.91 -0.63
C LEU A 198 3.30 12.49 -1.91
N VAL A 199 3.28 11.19 -2.18
CA VAL A 199 3.88 10.62 -3.38
C VAL A 199 2.75 10.14 -4.31
N THR A 200 2.48 10.88 -5.38
CA THR A 200 1.47 10.50 -6.37
C THR A 200 2.10 9.64 -7.47
N LEU A 201 1.65 8.39 -7.57
CA LEU A 201 2.12 7.40 -8.54
C LEU A 201 1.37 7.47 -9.88
N ARG A 202 0.07 7.77 -9.81
CA ARG A 202 -0.79 7.92 -10.98
C ARG A 202 -1.87 8.96 -10.70
N PRO A 203 -2.05 10.00 -11.53
CA PRO A 203 -3.16 10.94 -11.36
C PRO A 203 -4.51 10.24 -11.60
N SER A 204 -5.60 10.83 -11.10
CA SER A 204 -6.96 10.36 -11.41
C SER A 204 -7.22 10.38 -12.91
N THR A 205 -7.82 9.31 -13.43
CA THR A 205 -8.26 9.23 -14.83
C THR A 205 -9.78 9.42 -14.98
N ALA A 206 -10.52 9.46 -13.87
CA ALA A 206 -11.93 9.83 -13.88
C ALA A 206 -12.09 11.32 -14.22
N ARG A 207 -13.00 11.65 -15.15
CA ARG A 207 -13.41 13.05 -15.38
C ARG A 207 -14.15 13.56 -14.14
N ALA A 208 -13.79 14.79 -13.73
CA ALA A 208 -14.46 15.54 -12.66
C ALA A 208 -15.95 15.79 -12.98
#